data_AF-A0A1S3YFW5-F1
#
_entry.id   AF-A0A1S3YFW5-F1
#
_cell.length_a   1.000
_cell.length_b   1.000
_cell.length_c   1.000
_cell.angle_alpha   90.00
_cell.angle_beta   90.00
_cell.angle_gamma   90.00
#
_symmetry.space_group_name_H-M   'P 1'
#
loop_
_entity.id
_entity.type
_entity.pdbx_description
1 polymer ?
#
loop_
_entity_poly.entity_id
_entity_poly.type
_entity_poly.pdbx_seq_one_letter_code
_entity_poly.pdbx_strand_id
1 'polypeptide(L)'
;MEAIGLSLTCTAIPCVSSSASSFSRTPSLTLIKYSPSRALHRRRSKGIEEQDLYGLPKEYYDDEWQARQREKTKELHRLRQQEDEEEEKKVDEYREIGLRLKNYPEEELLKAKKLVASFIRSAEEVEEKIEEAAEKGELDELVLLIIWNRLDLARRDDEKDAVRSLDLLYRRVETEILKREATPAMRLLNDLLNMHDGGLDNEGWLKACKKRLVDTFPREDPFSILVPAGFDIEKILSERWMHC
;
A
#
# COMPACT_ATOMS: atom_id res chain seq x y z
N MET A 1 -18.02 52.52 -15.61
CA MET A 1 -17.36 51.21 -15.51
C MET A 1 -17.53 50.77 -14.07
N GLU A 2 -18.56 49.96 -13.85
CA GLU A 2 -19.03 49.49 -12.54
C GLU A 2 -18.11 48.37 -12.04
N ALA A 3 -17.57 48.50 -10.83
CA ALA A 3 -16.77 47.47 -10.18
C ALA A 3 -17.70 46.56 -9.38
N ILE A 4 -17.90 45.33 -9.85
CA ILE A 4 -18.67 44.31 -9.13
C ILE A 4 -17.73 43.64 -8.12
N GLY A 5 -17.82 44.08 -6.86
CA GLY A 5 -17.21 43.39 -5.73
C GLY A 5 -18.01 42.14 -5.38
N LEU A 6 -17.46 40.96 -5.67
CA LEU A 6 -18.03 39.69 -5.22
C LEU A 6 -17.58 39.44 -3.77
N SER A 7 -18.49 39.74 -2.84
CA SER A 7 -18.42 39.34 -1.43
C SER A 7 -18.69 37.83 -1.33
N LEU A 8 -17.68 37.06 -0.93
CA LEU A 8 -17.82 35.64 -0.59
C LEU A 8 -18.24 35.52 0.88
N THR A 9 -19.51 35.18 1.10
CA THR A 9 -20.07 34.84 2.41
C THR A 9 -19.77 33.38 2.75
N CYS A 10 -19.06 33.16 3.87
CA CYS A 10 -18.86 31.83 4.45
C CYS A 10 -20.17 31.23 4.93
N THR A 11 -20.60 30.12 4.34
CA THR A 11 -21.63 29.25 4.90
C THR A 11 -20.96 28.19 5.76
N ALA A 12 -21.21 28.26 7.07
CA ALA A 12 -20.73 27.29 8.05
C ALA A 12 -21.47 25.95 7.86
N ILE A 13 -20.71 24.88 7.68
CA ILE A 13 -21.18 23.50 7.66
C ILE A 13 -21.50 23.07 9.11
N PRO A 14 -22.69 22.54 9.42
CA PRO A 14 -22.94 22.00 10.75
C PRO A 14 -22.19 20.68 10.94
N CYS A 15 -21.27 20.69 11.91
CA CYS A 15 -20.58 19.52 12.44
C CYS A 15 -21.60 18.54 13.05
N VAL A 16 -21.70 17.33 12.50
CA VAL A 16 -22.41 16.22 13.14
C VAL A 16 -21.41 15.48 14.01
N SER A 17 -21.49 15.73 15.31
CA SER A 17 -20.69 15.07 16.33
C SER A 17 -21.10 13.60 16.48
N SER A 18 -20.24 12.68 16.03
CA SER A 18 -20.34 11.25 16.35
C SER A 18 -20.20 11.05 17.87
N SER A 19 -21.32 10.70 18.50
CA SER A 19 -21.35 10.34 19.92
C SER A 19 -21.04 8.85 20.10
N ALA A 20 -20.14 8.59 21.03
CA ALA A 20 -19.66 7.28 21.44
C ALA A 20 -20.80 6.35 21.88
N SER A 21 -20.80 5.12 21.36
CA SER A 21 -21.64 4.01 21.79
C SER A 21 -21.22 3.53 23.18
N SER A 22 -22.11 3.67 24.17
CA SER A 22 -21.96 3.08 25.50
C SER A 22 -23.09 2.08 25.75
N PHE A 23 -22.68 0.83 25.96
CA PHE A 23 -23.32 -0.27 26.70
C PHE A 23 -24.80 -0.17 27.12
N SER A 24 -25.60 -1.04 26.48
CA SER A 24 -26.60 -1.96 27.04
C SER A 24 -27.34 -1.59 28.34
N ARG A 25 -28.65 -1.34 28.23
CA ARG A 25 -29.65 -1.68 29.27
C ARG A 25 -30.96 -2.13 28.61
N THR A 26 -31.27 -3.42 28.77
CA THR A 26 -32.58 -4.01 28.47
C THR A 26 -33.56 -3.76 29.62
N PRO A 27 -34.82 -3.40 29.38
CA PRO A 27 -35.85 -3.48 30.41
C PRO A 27 -36.42 -4.90 30.50
N SER A 28 -36.45 -5.38 31.75
CA SER A 28 -37.10 -6.58 32.25
C SER A 28 -38.59 -6.60 31.90
N LEU A 29 -39.06 -7.71 31.29
CA LEU A 29 -40.48 -8.04 31.24
C LEU A 29 -40.71 -9.42 31.84
N THR A 30 -41.76 -9.44 32.65
CA THR A 30 -42.10 -10.39 33.70
C THR A 30 -42.49 -11.77 33.21
N LEU A 31 -41.97 -12.77 33.93
CA LEU A 31 -42.30 -14.18 33.92
C LEU A 31 -43.81 -14.42 34.15
N ILE A 32 -44.54 -14.83 33.11
CA ILE A 32 -45.85 -15.46 33.27
C ILE A 32 -45.66 -16.97 33.25
N LYS A 33 -45.86 -17.59 34.41
CA LYS A 33 -45.86 -19.04 34.63
C LYS A 33 -47.15 -19.64 34.07
N TYR A 34 -47.05 -20.56 33.11
CA TYR A 34 -48.12 -21.48 32.80
C TYR A 34 -47.66 -22.92 33.06
N SER A 35 -48.35 -23.57 33.98
CA SER A 35 -48.15 -24.97 34.39
C SER A 35 -48.42 -25.93 33.22
N PRO A 36 -47.72 -27.07 33.14
CA PRO A 36 -47.90 -28.05 32.09
C PRO A 36 -49.04 -29.01 32.45
N SER A 37 -50.00 -29.21 31.56
CA SER A 37 -50.91 -30.34 31.69
C SER A 37 -51.56 -30.75 30.37
N ARG A 38 -51.35 -32.03 30.09
CA ARG A 38 -52.11 -32.97 29.23
C ARG A 38 -51.53 -33.20 27.84
N ALA A 39 -50.76 -34.28 27.79
CA ALA A 39 -50.60 -35.15 26.63
C ALA A 39 -51.97 -35.36 25.95
N LEU A 40 -52.12 -34.79 24.76
CA LEU A 40 -53.20 -35.14 23.85
C LEU A 40 -52.65 -36.10 22.79
N HIS A 41 -53.34 -37.23 22.73
CA HIS A 41 -53.07 -38.38 21.90
C HIS A 41 -52.88 -38.01 20.43
N ARG A 42 -51.91 -38.65 19.79
CA ARG A 42 -51.77 -38.77 18.34
C ARG A 42 -52.99 -39.49 17.78
N ARG A 43 -54.10 -38.76 17.55
CA ARG A 43 -55.23 -39.25 16.76
C ARG A 43 -54.88 -39.14 15.29
N ARG A 44 -54.49 -40.26 14.71
CA ARG A 44 -54.57 -40.51 13.27
C ARG A 44 -56.06 -40.50 12.89
N SER A 45 -56.54 -39.44 12.25
CA SER A 45 -57.90 -39.33 11.67
C SER A 45 -57.75 -38.48 10.41
N LYS A 46 -57.89 -39.11 9.24
CA LYS A 46 -59.02 -38.97 8.29
C LYS A 46 -58.89 -37.71 7.43
N GLY A 47 -59.07 -37.92 6.12
CA GLY A 47 -58.81 -36.94 5.07
C GLY A 47 -59.32 -35.56 5.43
N ILE A 48 -58.42 -34.60 5.31
CA ILE A 48 -58.76 -33.18 5.35
C ILE A 48 -59.65 -32.96 4.13
N GLU A 49 -60.96 -32.93 4.35
CA GLU A 49 -61.93 -32.43 3.38
C GLU A 49 -61.51 -31.01 2.98
N GLU A 50 -61.56 -30.74 1.67
CA GLU A 50 -61.11 -29.53 0.97
C GLU A 50 -61.83 -28.22 1.39
N GLN A 51 -62.56 -28.19 2.51
CA GLN A 51 -63.41 -27.05 2.88
C GLN A 51 -62.74 -26.01 3.78
N ASP A 52 -61.57 -26.27 4.37
CA ASP A 52 -60.91 -25.31 5.29
C ASP A 52 -59.75 -24.52 4.63
N LEU A 53 -59.63 -24.62 3.31
CA LEU A 53 -58.58 -23.99 2.50
C LEU A 53 -59.09 -22.72 1.75
N TYR A 54 -60.35 -22.33 1.96
CA TYR A 54 -61.02 -21.25 1.23
C TYR A 54 -60.74 -19.85 1.80
N GLY A 55 -59.46 -19.52 1.97
CA GLY A 55 -59.01 -18.19 2.43
C GLY A 55 -57.73 -17.68 1.76
N LEU A 56 -57.12 -18.48 0.89
CA LEU A 56 -55.90 -18.13 0.15
C LEU A 56 -56.25 -17.68 -1.27
N PRO A 57 -55.60 -16.64 -1.83
CA PRO A 57 -55.86 -16.19 -3.20
C PRO A 57 -55.82 -17.34 -4.21
N LYS A 58 -56.70 -17.31 -5.22
CA LYS A 58 -56.86 -18.40 -6.21
C LYS A 58 -55.54 -18.79 -6.89
N GLU A 59 -54.63 -17.82 -7.05
CA GLU A 59 -53.31 -18.03 -7.64
C GLU A 59 -52.43 -19.01 -6.85
N TYR A 60 -52.68 -19.21 -5.55
CA TYR A 60 -51.91 -20.16 -4.74
C TYR A 60 -52.23 -21.63 -5.07
N TYR A 61 -53.36 -21.92 -5.71
CA TYR A 61 -53.74 -23.27 -6.17
C TYR A 61 -53.27 -23.57 -7.59
N ASP A 62 -52.74 -22.58 -8.30
CA ASP A 62 -52.17 -22.77 -9.64
C ASP A 62 -50.74 -23.29 -9.50
N ASP A 63 -50.52 -24.55 -9.89
CA ASP A 63 -49.20 -25.21 -9.83
C ASP A 63 -48.13 -24.43 -10.60
N GLU A 64 -48.51 -23.78 -11.71
CA GLU A 64 -47.62 -22.91 -12.47
C GLU A 64 -47.25 -21.63 -11.73
N TRP A 65 -48.16 -21.10 -10.91
CA TRP A 65 -47.89 -19.92 -10.11
C TRP A 65 -46.95 -20.28 -8.95
N GLN A 66 -47.18 -21.41 -8.28
CA GLN A 66 -46.27 -21.92 -7.26
C GLN A 66 -44.88 -22.25 -7.83
N ALA A 67 -44.81 -22.85 -9.03
CA ALA A 67 -43.56 -23.11 -9.73
C ALA A 67 -42.81 -21.81 -10.03
N ARG A 68 -43.51 -20.78 -10.54
CA ARG A 68 -42.94 -19.45 -10.78
C ARG A 68 -42.41 -18.79 -9.50
N GLN A 69 -43.07 -18.96 -8.35
CA GLN A 69 -42.56 -18.44 -7.07
C GLN A 69 -41.30 -19.18 -6.58
N ARG A 70 -41.26 -20.52 -6.75
CA ARG A 70 -40.08 -21.33 -6.43
C ARG A 70 -38.90 -20.95 -7.33
N GLU A 71 -39.14 -20.75 -8.62
CA GLU A 71 -38.10 -20.30 -9.55
C GLU A 71 -37.59 -18.90 -9.20
N LYS A 72 -38.47 -17.94 -8.90
CA LYS A 72 -38.06 -16.60 -8.44
C LYS A 72 -37.19 -16.65 -7.19
N THR A 73 -37.51 -17.52 -6.25
CA THR A 73 -36.71 -17.66 -5.01
C THR A 73 -35.35 -18.30 -5.29
N LYS A 74 -35.29 -19.30 -6.17
CA LYS A 74 -34.03 -19.92 -6.63
C LYS A 74 -33.15 -18.92 -7.38
N GLU A 75 -33.74 -18.13 -8.26
CA GLU A 75 -33.04 -17.10 -9.03
C GLU A 75 -32.45 -16.03 -8.10
N LEU A 76 -33.24 -15.56 -7.13
CA LEU A 76 -32.78 -14.61 -6.12
C LEU A 76 -31.64 -15.18 -5.27
N HIS A 77 -31.75 -16.44 -4.84
CA HIS A 77 -30.68 -17.09 -4.08
C HIS A 77 -29.40 -17.27 -4.91
N ARG A 78 -29.53 -17.59 -6.21
CA ARG A 78 -28.39 -17.67 -7.13
C ARG A 78 -27.73 -16.30 -7.29
N LEU A 79 -28.51 -15.24 -7.40
CA LEU A 79 -27.98 -13.87 -7.52
C LEU A 79 -27.21 -13.46 -6.26
N ARG A 80 -27.76 -13.75 -5.07
CA ARG A 80 -27.06 -13.51 -3.79
C ARG A 80 -25.74 -14.28 -3.70
N GLN A 81 -25.74 -15.56 -4.09
CA GLN A 81 -24.51 -16.35 -4.11
C GLN A 81 -23.46 -15.76 -5.05
N GLN A 82 -23.87 -15.26 -6.22
CA GLN A 82 -22.95 -14.61 -7.15
C GLN A 82 -22.38 -13.31 -6.58
N GLU A 83 -23.22 -12.50 -5.92
CA GLU A 83 -22.80 -11.29 -5.23
C GLU A 83 -21.83 -11.61 -4.08
N ASP A 84 -22.16 -12.59 -3.24
CA ASP A 84 -21.29 -13.07 -2.15
C ASP A 84 -19.94 -13.57 -2.67
N GLU A 85 -19.91 -14.31 -3.80
CA GLU A 85 -18.68 -14.80 -4.44
C GLU A 85 -17.83 -13.66 -5.03
N GLU A 86 -18.45 -12.61 -5.57
CA GLU A 86 -17.75 -11.43 -6.07
C GLU A 86 -17.15 -10.59 -4.93
N GLU A 87 -17.90 -10.44 -3.82
CA GLU A 87 -17.40 -9.82 -2.60
C GLU A 87 -16.24 -10.63 -1.99
N GLU A 88 -16.36 -11.96 -1.93
CA GLU A 88 -15.30 -12.83 -1.41
C GLU A 88 -14.03 -12.73 -2.24
N LYS A 89 -14.13 -12.75 -3.58
CA LYS A 89 -12.99 -12.51 -4.48
C LYS A 89 -12.30 -11.20 -4.19
N LYS A 90 -13.08 -10.11 -4.03
CA LYS A 90 -12.55 -8.79 -3.69
C LYS A 90 -11.82 -8.82 -2.36
N VAL A 91 -12.38 -9.47 -1.33
CA VAL A 91 -11.76 -9.60 0.00
C VAL A 91 -10.44 -10.38 -0.04
N ASP A 92 -10.40 -11.50 -0.77
CA ASP A 92 -9.20 -12.33 -0.92
C ASP A 92 -8.06 -11.58 -1.61
N GLU A 93 -8.41 -10.75 -2.57
CA GLU A 93 -7.52 -9.84 -3.26
C GLU A 93 -6.84 -8.81 -2.33
N TYR A 94 -7.60 -8.17 -1.41
CA TYR A 94 -6.99 -7.30 -0.38
C TYR A 94 -6.14 -8.09 0.62
N ARG A 95 -6.56 -9.32 0.96
CA ARG A 95 -5.82 -10.21 1.86
C ARG A 95 -4.47 -10.58 1.27
N GLU A 96 -4.40 -10.86 -0.03
CA GLU A 96 -3.16 -11.18 -0.74
C GLU A 96 -2.14 -10.04 -0.63
N ILE A 97 -2.55 -8.79 -0.86
CA ILE A 97 -1.69 -7.62 -0.73
C ILE A 97 -1.12 -7.51 0.69
N GLY A 98 -1.97 -7.72 1.70
CA GLY A 98 -1.56 -7.67 3.12
C GLY A 98 -0.52 -8.73 3.49
N LEU A 99 -0.51 -9.88 2.81
CA LEU A 99 0.42 -10.97 3.08
C LEU A 99 1.81 -10.75 2.47
N ARG A 100 1.98 -9.89 1.47
CA ARG A 100 3.26 -9.67 0.76
C ARG A 100 4.41 -9.23 1.68
N LEU A 101 4.08 -8.48 2.74
CA LEU A 101 5.06 -7.95 3.69
C LEU A 101 5.31 -8.85 4.90
N LYS A 102 4.61 -10.00 5.01
CA LYS A 102 4.64 -10.86 6.20
C LYS A 102 5.99 -11.55 6.43
N ASN A 103 6.81 -11.68 5.38
CA ASN A 103 8.09 -12.41 5.44
C ASN A 103 9.27 -11.51 5.85
N TYR A 104 9.07 -10.21 6.01
CA TYR A 104 10.13 -9.26 6.38
C TYR A 104 10.18 -9.05 7.90
N PRO A 105 11.36 -8.75 8.46
CA PRO A 105 11.48 -8.41 9.88
C PRO A 105 10.64 -7.16 10.22
N GLU A 106 9.90 -7.24 11.32
CA GLU A 106 8.90 -6.22 11.67
C GLU A 106 9.52 -4.86 12.02
N GLU A 107 10.76 -4.85 12.53
CA GLU A 107 11.50 -3.63 12.86
C GLU A 107 11.83 -2.79 11.63
N GLU A 108 12.36 -3.42 10.58
CA GLU A 108 12.67 -2.77 9.30
C GLU A 108 11.39 -2.31 8.62
N LEU A 109 10.35 -3.14 8.67
CA LEU A 109 9.05 -2.80 8.12
C LEU A 109 8.44 -1.57 8.81
N LEU A 110 8.56 -1.49 10.14
CA LEU A 110 8.08 -0.34 10.91
C LEU A 110 8.88 0.92 10.58
N LYS A 111 10.21 0.82 10.46
CA LYS A 111 11.08 1.93 10.08
C LYS A 111 10.70 2.46 8.69
N ALA A 112 10.58 1.57 7.71
CA ALA A 112 10.22 1.93 6.35
C ALA A 112 8.78 2.50 6.27
N LYS A 113 7.82 1.94 7.00
CA LYS A 113 6.45 2.49 7.10
C LYS A 113 6.44 3.91 7.67
N LYS A 114 7.24 4.17 8.71
CA LYS A 114 7.39 5.50 9.31
C LYS A 114 8.01 6.48 8.31
N LEU A 115 9.00 6.05 7.55
CA LEU A 115 9.67 6.87 6.53
C LEU A 115 8.70 7.25 5.40
N VAL A 116 7.99 6.28 4.82
CA VAL A 116 6.96 6.54 3.80
C VAL A 116 5.87 7.47 4.33
N ALA A 117 5.43 7.28 5.58
CA ALA A 117 4.46 8.16 6.20
C ALA A 117 5.00 9.59 6.42
N SER A 118 6.30 9.74 6.68
CA SER A 118 6.97 11.04 6.75
C SER A 118 6.98 11.74 5.38
N PHE A 119 7.31 11.03 4.30
CA PHE A 119 7.31 11.59 2.95
C PHE A 119 5.94 12.14 2.56
N ILE A 120 4.89 11.35 2.76
CA ILE A 120 3.51 11.76 2.45
C ILE A 120 3.11 13.00 3.29
N ARG A 121 3.56 13.09 4.54
CA ARG A 121 3.24 14.22 5.43
C ARG A 121 4.00 15.49 5.04
N SER A 122 5.22 15.35 4.51
CA SER A 122 6.09 16.48 4.14
C SER A 122 5.61 17.24 2.90
N ALA A 123 4.71 16.67 2.09
CA ALA A 123 4.05 17.32 0.95
C ALA A 123 5.01 18.11 0.02
N GLU A 124 5.22 19.40 0.26
CA GLU A 124 6.11 20.28 -0.53
C GLU A 124 7.59 19.95 -0.33
N GLU A 125 8.01 19.60 0.88
CA GLU A 125 9.41 19.28 1.24
C GLU A 125 9.76 17.80 0.99
N VAL A 126 8.89 17.05 0.30
CA VAL A 126 9.07 15.61 0.10
C VAL A 126 10.35 15.29 -0.68
N GLU A 127 10.74 16.15 -1.61
CA GLU A 127 11.94 15.99 -2.43
C GLU A 127 13.21 16.05 -1.58
N GLU A 128 13.37 17.10 -0.79
CA GLU A 128 14.52 17.27 0.12
C GLU A 128 14.59 16.12 1.15
N LYS A 129 13.44 15.72 1.69
CA LYS A 129 13.35 14.57 2.62
C LYS A 129 13.81 13.26 1.99
N ILE A 130 13.47 13.05 0.72
CA ILE A 130 13.91 11.87 -0.02
C ILE A 130 15.43 11.93 -0.21
N GLU A 131 15.98 13.07 -0.63
CA GLU A 131 17.43 13.26 -0.81
C GLU A 131 18.23 13.13 0.49
N GLU A 132 17.71 13.56 1.63
CA GLU A 132 18.34 13.31 2.94
C GLU A 132 18.31 11.83 3.33
N ALA A 133 17.23 11.13 3.01
CA ALA A 133 16.98 9.75 3.45
C ALA A 133 17.72 8.65 2.68
N ALA A 134 17.87 8.65 1.35
CA ALA A 134 18.78 9.57 0.73
C ALA A 134 20.17 9.36 1.36
N GLU A 135 20.94 10.43 1.50
CA GLU A 135 22.32 10.43 1.99
C GLU A 135 22.58 9.55 3.22
N LYS A 136 21.59 9.41 4.12
CA LYS A 136 21.65 8.55 5.31
C LYS A 136 21.64 7.04 5.03
N GLY A 137 21.30 6.60 3.81
CA GLY A 137 21.22 5.20 3.41
C GLY A 137 19.98 4.47 3.93
N GLU A 138 18.89 5.18 4.21
CA GLU A 138 17.63 4.64 4.72
C GLU A 138 16.60 4.31 3.63
N LEU A 139 16.86 4.74 2.39
CA LEU A 139 16.07 4.31 1.22
C LEU A 139 16.50 2.90 0.81
N ASP A 140 15.69 1.94 1.23
CA ASP A 140 15.86 0.51 0.93
C ASP A 140 14.75 -0.01 0.01
N GLU A 141 14.95 -1.19 -0.57
CA GLU A 141 13.95 -1.87 -1.41
C GLU A 141 12.61 -2.04 -0.67
N LEU A 142 12.64 -2.24 0.66
CA LEU A 142 11.45 -2.35 1.49
C LEU A 142 10.57 -1.09 1.47
N VAL A 143 11.18 0.10 1.36
CA VAL A 143 10.46 1.38 1.24
C VAL A 143 9.66 1.40 -0.07
N LEU A 144 10.30 0.98 -1.16
CA LEU A 144 9.69 0.91 -2.48
C LEU A 144 8.52 -0.09 -2.49
N LEU A 145 8.69 -1.24 -1.85
CA LEU A 145 7.65 -2.26 -1.71
C LEU A 145 6.44 -1.78 -0.89
N ILE A 146 6.66 -0.97 0.15
CA ILE A 146 5.57 -0.37 0.93
C ILE A 146 4.80 0.66 0.11
N ILE A 147 5.49 1.52 -0.65
CA ILE A 147 4.84 2.48 -1.55
C ILE A 147 4.01 1.74 -2.59
N TRP A 148 4.57 0.67 -3.18
CA TRP A 148 3.87 -0.16 -4.15
C TRP A 148 2.61 -0.83 -3.58
N ASN A 149 2.66 -1.37 -2.36
CA ASN A 149 1.45 -1.92 -1.72
C ASN A 149 0.37 -0.85 -1.49
N ARG A 150 0.75 0.37 -1.11
CA ARG A 150 -0.22 1.48 -0.99
C ARG A 150 -0.78 1.89 -2.35
N LEU A 151 0.04 1.85 -3.39
CA LEU A 151 -0.38 2.14 -4.76
C LEU A 151 -1.38 1.10 -5.28
N ASP A 152 -1.16 -0.19 -4.99
CA ASP A 152 -2.07 -1.28 -5.37
C ASP A 152 -3.44 -1.14 -4.67
N LEU A 153 -3.43 -0.79 -3.37
CA LEU A 153 -4.66 -0.46 -2.63
C LEU A 153 -5.40 0.73 -3.24
N ALA A 154 -4.70 1.84 -3.48
CA ALA A 154 -5.31 3.04 -4.07
C ALA A 154 -5.91 2.79 -5.47
N ARG A 155 -5.31 1.89 -6.26
CA ARG A 155 -5.88 1.48 -7.57
C ARG A 155 -7.19 0.71 -7.42
N ARG A 156 -7.29 -0.15 -6.40
CA ARG A 156 -8.49 -0.96 -6.13
C ARG A 156 -9.63 -0.14 -5.53
N ASP A 157 -9.28 0.91 -4.77
CA ASP A 157 -10.23 1.85 -4.18
C ASP A 157 -10.61 2.99 -5.15
N ASP A 158 -10.15 2.95 -6.41
CA ASP A 158 -10.39 3.96 -7.45
C ASP A 158 -9.95 5.40 -7.07
N GLU A 159 -8.97 5.53 -6.17
CA GLU A 159 -8.45 6.81 -5.68
C GLU A 159 -7.42 7.43 -6.64
N LYS A 160 -7.89 8.01 -7.74
CA LYS A 160 -7.03 8.53 -8.83
C LYS A 160 -5.93 9.51 -8.39
N ASP A 161 -6.22 10.38 -7.43
CA ASP A 161 -5.25 11.37 -6.92
C ASP A 161 -4.18 10.72 -6.04
N ALA A 162 -4.57 9.74 -5.22
CA ALA A 162 -3.64 8.92 -4.44
C ALA A 162 -2.75 8.08 -5.36
N VAL A 163 -3.32 7.48 -6.42
CA VAL A 163 -2.55 6.72 -7.42
C VAL A 163 -1.49 7.61 -8.07
N ARG A 164 -1.85 8.82 -8.49
CA ARG A 164 -0.90 9.75 -9.13
C ARG A 164 0.22 10.18 -8.18
N SER A 165 -0.13 10.60 -6.96
CA SER A 165 0.85 11.07 -5.98
C SER A 165 1.81 9.95 -5.53
N LEU A 166 1.28 8.73 -5.31
CA LEU A 166 2.10 7.56 -4.96
C LEU A 166 2.98 7.08 -6.12
N ASP A 167 2.53 7.17 -7.37
CA ASP A 167 3.35 6.82 -8.56
C ASP A 167 4.54 7.78 -8.72
N LEU A 168 4.32 9.08 -8.51
CA LEU A 168 5.40 10.07 -8.49
C LEU A 168 6.40 9.80 -7.36
N LEU A 169 5.89 9.52 -6.16
CA LEU A 169 6.73 9.17 -5.01
C LEU A 169 7.55 7.89 -5.27
N TYR A 170 6.92 6.85 -5.84
CA TYR A 170 7.57 5.60 -6.20
C TYR A 170 8.75 5.84 -7.14
N ARG A 171 8.51 6.51 -8.28
CA ARG A 171 9.56 6.76 -9.28
C ARG A 171 10.70 7.60 -8.71
N ARG A 172 10.38 8.57 -7.87
CA ARG A 172 11.37 9.45 -7.28
C ARG A 172 12.30 8.69 -6.33
N VAL A 173 11.71 7.86 -5.46
CA VAL A 173 12.45 7.00 -4.53
C VAL A 173 13.27 5.95 -5.29
N GLU A 174 12.69 5.29 -6.28
CA GLU A 174 13.38 4.33 -7.16
C GLU A 174 14.61 4.96 -7.81
N THR A 175 14.47 6.19 -8.33
CA THR A 175 15.58 6.92 -8.95
C THR A 175 16.70 7.21 -7.96
N GLU A 176 16.41 7.57 -6.70
CA GLU A 176 17.45 7.78 -5.69
C GLU A 176 18.18 6.49 -5.31
N ILE A 177 17.47 5.36 -5.23
CA ILE A 177 18.09 4.05 -5.00
C ILE A 177 19.04 3.73 -6.16
N LEU A 178 18.57 3.86 -7.40
CA LEU A 178 19.39 3.60 -8.60
C LEU A 178 20.60 4.54 -8.71
N LYS A 179 20.47 5.81 -8.30
CA LYS A 179 21.60 6.75 -8.25
C LYS A 179 22.70 6.30 -7.30
N ARG A 180 22.36 5.66 -6.17
CA ARG A 180 23.36 5.10 -5.24
C ARG A 180 24.01 3.84 -5.76
N GLU A 181 23.20 2.94 -6.30
CA GLU A 181 23.67 1.65 -6.81
C GLU A 181 24.47 1.79 -8.11
N ALA A 182 24.41 2.96 -8.75
CA ALA A 182 25.15 3.27 -9.94
C ALA A 182 26.66 2.99 -9.81
N THR A 183 27.24 2.40 -10.87
CA THR A 183 28.68 2.17 -10.95
C THR A 183 29.46 3.49 -10.85
N PRO A 184 30.71 3.49 -10.34
CA PRO A 184 31.52 4.71 -10.27
C PRO A 184 31.63 5.44 -11.61
N ALA A 185 31.68 4.71 -12.73
CA ALA A 185 31.70 5.29 -14.08
C ALA A 185 30.41 6.04 -14.43
N MET A 186 29.25 5.47 -14.08
CA MET A 186 27.95 6.06 -14.36
C MET A 186 27.69 7.29 -13.48
N ARG A 187 28.13 7.24 -12.21
CA ARG A 187 28.12 8.41 -11.31
C ARG A 187 29.00 9.54 -11.84
N LEU A 188 30.23 9.22 -12.26
CA LEU A 188 31.11 10.20 -12.89
C LEU A 188 30.46 10.81 -14.13
N LEU A 189 29.86 10.01 -15.01
CA LEU A 189 29.19 10.53 -16.21
C LEU A 189 28.07 11.52 -15.84
N ASN A 190 27.21 11.16 -14.90
CA ASN A 190 26.14 12.03 -14.41
C ASN A 190 26.70 13.37 -13.89
N ASP A 191 27.78 13.31 -13.12
CA ASP A 191 28.48 14.49 -12.61
C ASP A 191 29.06 15.37 -13.73
N LEU A 192 29.68 14.76 -14.74
CA LEU A 192 30.27 15.47 -15.88
C LEU A 192 29.20 16.20 -16.71
N LEU A 193 28.05 15.55 -16.93
CA LEU A 193 26.92 16.14 -17.65
C LEU A 193 26.34 17.35 -16.89
N ASN A 194 26.08 17.21 -15.59
CA ASN A 194 25.55 18.29 -14.76
C ASN A 194 26.52 19.49 -14.65
N MET A 195 27.83 19.27 -14.74
CA MET A 195 28.82 20.34 -14.73
C MET A 195 28.90 21.13 -16.05
N HIS A 196 28.51 20.54 -17.17
CA HIS A 196 28.59 21.19 -18.49
C HIS A 196 27.54 22.30 -18.64
N ASP A 197 26.40 22.20 -17.94
CA ASP A 197 25.31 23.18 -18.01
C ASP A 197 25.62 24.50 -17.24
N GLY A 198 26.72 24.54 -16.48
CA GLY A 198 27.09 25.63 -15.57
C GLY A 198 27.86 26.82 -16.17
N GLY A 199 27.97 26.95 -17.49
CA GLY A 199 28.56 28.14 -18.14
C GLY A 199 30.03 28.44 -17.79
N LEU A 200 30.79 27.44 -17.33
CA LEU A 200 32.23 27.56 -17.08
C LEU A 200 33.00 27.73 -18.40
N ASP A 201 34.11 28.47 -18.32
CA ASP A 201 35.12 28.50 -19.37
C ASP A 201 35.64 27.08 -19.65
N ASN A 202 35.90 26.78 -20.93
CA ASN A 202 36.25 25.42 -21.39
C ASN A 202 37.46 24.84 -20.62
N GLU A 203 38.42 25.68 -20.22
CA GLU A 203 39.60 25.26 -19.46
C GLU A 203 39.27 24.95 -17.98
N GLY A 204 38.46 25.79 -17.33
CA GLY A 204 37.93 25.55 -15.99
C GLY A 204 37.11 24.26 -15.91
N TRP A 205 36.24 24.03 -16.91
CA TRP A 205 35.47 22.80 -17.04
C TRP A 205 36.38 21.57 -17.19
N LEU A 206 37.40 21.63 -18.07
CA LEU A 206 38.31 20.51 -18.30
C LEU A 206 39.10 20.14 -17.03
N LYS A 207 39.51 21.13 -16.23
CA LYS A 207 40.21 20.92 -14.97
C LYS A 207 39.30 20.26 -13.93
N ALA A 208 38.04 20.68 -13.83
CA ALA A 208 37.05 20.06 -12.96
C ALA A 208 36.77 18.60 -13.36
N CYS A 209 36.64 18.33 -14.67
CA CYS A 209 36.47 16.99 -15.20
C CYS A 209 37.65 16.07 -14.84
N LYS A 210 38.89 16.53 -15.08
CA LYS A 210 40.10 15.77 -14.72
C LYS A 210 40.18 15.48 -13.23
N LYS A 211 39.79 16.44 -12.38
CA LYS A 211 39.76 16.25 -10.94
C LYS A 211 38.78 15.14 -10.55
N ARG A 212 37.51 15.21 -10.99
CA ARG A 212 36.51 14.17 -10.66
C ARG A 212 36.88 12.80 -11.18
N LEU A 213 37.53 12.73 -12.36
CA LEU A 213 38.03 11.47 -12.91
C LEU A 213 39.06 10.83 -11.96
N VAL A 214 40.04 11.61 -11.49
CA VAL A 214 41.09 11.12 -10.56
C VAL A 214 40.49 10.75 -9.19
N ASP A 215 39.53 11.54 -8.71
CA ASP A 215 38.87 11.27 -7.43
C ASP A 215 38.02 9.98 -7.48
N THR A 216 37.33 9.72 -8.60
CA THR A 216 36.48 8.53 -8.78
C THR A 216 37.29 7.27 -9.09
N PHE A 217 38.35 7.42 -9.89
CA PHE A 217 39.25 6.35 -10.31
C PHE A 217 40.67 6.71 -9.90
N PRO A 218 41.03 6.52 -8.61
CA PRO A 218 42.40 6.74 -8.17
C PRO A 218 43.33 5.82 -8.96
N ARG A 219 44.45 6.37 -9.41
CA ARG A 219 45.46 5.57 -10.12
C ARG A 219 46.00 4.53 -9.15
N GLU A 220 45.87 3.27 -9.51
CA GLU A 220 46.57 2.19 -8.82
C GLU A 220 48.08 2.38 -9.01
N ASP A 221 48.84 2.26 -7.91
CA ASP A 221 50.29 2.30 -7.97
C ASP A 221 50.79 1.10 -8.79
N PRO A 222 51.69 1.27 -9.77
CA PRO A 222 52.14 0.19 -10.65
C PRO A 222 52.74 -1.02 -9.91
N PHE A 223 53.23 -0.86 -8.69
CA PHE A 223 53.68 -1.98 -7.87
C PHE A 223 52.52 -2.78 -7.26
N SER A 224 51.38 -2.14 -6.97
CA SER A 224 50.16 -2.80 -6.47
C SER A 224 49.52 -3.74 -7.49
N ILE A 225 49.69 -3.48 -8.79
CA ILE A 225 49.19 -4.34 -9.87
C ILE A 225 50.08 -5.59 -10.05
N LEU A 226 51.37 -5.46 -9.78
CA LEU A 226 52.36 -6.52 -9.97
C LEU A 226 52.52 -7.44 -8.76
N VAL A 227 52.10 -6.97 -7.58
CA VAL A 227 52.31 -7.67 -6.32
C VAL A 227 51.06 -8.49 -5.94
N PRO A 228 51.17 -9.82 -5.83
CA PRO A 228 50.05 -10.66 -5.40
C PRO A 228 49.52 -10.23 -4.02
N ALA A 229 48.19 -10.29 -3.84
CA ALA A 229 47.55 -9.96 -2.58
C ALA A 229 48.19 -10.74 -1.40
N GLY A 230 48.83 -10.02 -0.47
CA GLY A 230 49.53 -10.58 0.69
C GLY A 230 51.07 -10.46 0.66
N PHE A 231 51.67 -9.93 -0.40
CA PHE A 231 53.10 -9.60 -0.42
C PHE A 231 53.33 -8.19 0.13
N ASP A 232 54.04 -8.10 1.25
CA ASP A 232 54.46 -6.83 1.85
C ASP A 232 55.93 -6.54 1.49
N ILE A 233 56.13 -5.61 0.55
CA ILE A 233 57.45 -5.22 0.04
C ILE A 233 58.28 -4.53 1.13
N GLU A 234 57.62 -3.78 2.02
CA GLU A 234 58.30 -3.02 3.08
C GLU A 234 58.92 -3.95 4.12
N LYS A 235 58.23 -5.04 4.46
CA LYS A 235 58.75 -6.07 5.36
C LYS A 235 60.05 -6.69 4.82
N ILE A 236 60.08 -7.06 3.53
CA ILE A 236 61.25 -7.67 2.88
C ILE A 236 62.43 -6.71 2.82
N LEU A 237 62.17 -5.42 2.55
CA LEU A 237 63.21 -4.41 2.58
C LEU A 237 63.77 -4.26 4.00
N SER A 238 62.92 -4.18 5.03
CA SER A 238 63.39 -4.05 6.41
C SER A 238 64.25 -5.24 6.88
N GLU A 239 63.87 -6.47 6.51
CA GLU A 239 64.62 -7.68 6.87
C GLU A 239 65.96 -7.79 6.11
N ARG A 240 66.04 -7.24 4.89
CA ARG A 240 67.25 -7.26 4.07
C ARG A 240 68.30 -6.22 4.49
N TRP A 241 67.88 -5.13 5.12
CA TRP A 241 68.78 -4.09 5.65
C TRP A 241 69.22 -4.34 7.10
N MET A 242 68.56 -5.23 7.86
CA MET A 242 68.98 -5.63 9.22
C MET A 242 70.14 -6.64 9.27
N HIS A 243 70.56 -7.19 8.13
CA HIS A 243 71.65 -8.17 8.02
C HIS A 243 72.96 -7.61 7.45
N CYS A 244 73.10 -6.28 7.34
CA CYS A 244 74.33 -5.60 6.96
C CYS A 244 74.93 -4.83 8.14
#